data_AF-T1KMV2-F1
#
_entry.id   AF-T1KMV2-F1
#
_cell.length_a   1.000
_cell.length_b   1.000
_cell.length_c   1.000
_cell.angle_alpha   90.00
_cell.angle_beta   90.00
_cell.angle_gamma   90.00
#
_symmetry.space_group_name_H-M   'P 1'
#
loop_
_entity.id
_entity.type
_entity.pdbx_description
1 polymer ?
#
loop_
_entity_poly.entity_id
_entity_poly.type
_entity_poly.pdbx_seq_one_letter_code
_entity_poly.pdbx_strand_id
1 'polypeptide(L)'
;MEQHNDNSVKTTFKVKFLGEYHDIVIDWNDDKYEYKQQQIFEQLESLTGIPIKYKKSFILYETRPHLHKDYPNDEIWFRLGDQIHRRRLSFLNNRHSPFNDFRFHCDFEKDNIHDVCILDGERFQLSFQIRYDSMSLKRIGISYDLVPETWVEEGVCSRMFCQHTQTKSYFNRIKELVTNDGLNSQISHRIQPIEEIVRHNGDIHLFMEMGKIYREFNVQQFFKNYCHLNNWQSFGDEDGIVTINHEQYLRIRG
;
A
#
# COMPACT_ATOMS: atom_id res chain seq x y z
N MET A 1 -30.72 31.60 5.09
CA MET A 1 -29.45 30.88 5.34
C MET A 1 -29.61 29.52 4.72
N GLU A 2 -29.07 29.35 3.52
CA GLU A 2 -29.12 28.07 2.80
C GLU A 2 -28.21 27.08 3.53
N GLN A 3 -28.81 26.03 4.08
CA GLN A 3 -28.07 24.84 4.49
C GLN A 3 -27.57 24.17 3.20
N HIS A 4 -26.26 24.28 2.93
CA HIS A 4 -25.60 23.38 1.99
C HIS A 4 -25.74 21.96 2.52
N ASN A 5 -26.72 21.24 1.97
CA ASN A 5 -26.95 19.84 2.24
C ASN A 5 -25.90 19.06 1.44
N ASP A 6 -24.66 19.05 1.92
CA ASP A 6 -23.50 18.46 1.24
C ASP A 6 -23.46 16.93 1.41
N ASN A 7 -24.62 16.30 1.19
CA ASN A 7 -24.74 14.85 1.05
C ASN A 7 -24.30 14.45 -0.37
N SER A 8 -23.09 14.82 -0.78
CA SER A 8 -22.54 14.29 -2.03
C SER A 8 -22.52 12.77 -1.92
N VAL A 9 -23.32 12.11 -2.76
CA VAL A 9 -23.41 10.65 -2.85
C VAL A 9 -22.08 10.05 -3.32
N LYS A 10 -21.25 10.87 -3.97
CA LYS A 10 -19.98 10.47 -4.55
C LYS A 10 -18.83 11.29 -3.98
N THR A 11 -17.66 10.67 -3.92
CA THR A 11 -16.41 11.35 -3.63
C THR A 11 -15.46 11.13 -4.79
N THR A 12 -14.95 12.20 -5.36
CA THR A 12 -13.99 12.18 -6.45
C THR A 12 -12.66 12.72 -5.97
N PHE A 13 -11.58 11.98 -6.15
CA PHE A 13 -10.24 12.44 -5.82
C PHE A 13 -9.27 12.13 -6.96
N LYS A 14 -8.12 12.79 -6.96
CA LYS A 14 -7.12 12.69 -8.01
C LYS A 14 -5.96 11.83 -7.56
N VAL A 15 -5.54 10.92 -8.42
CA VAL A 15 -4.36 10.08 -8.21
C VAL A 15 -3.36 10.33 -9.32
N LYS A 16 -2.13 10.71 -8.95
CA LYS A 16 -1.02 10.84 -9.88
C LYS A 16 -0.33 9.49 -10.04
N PHE A 17 -0.26 8.99 -11.27
CA PHE A 17 0.43 7.74 -11.61
C PHE A 17 1.32 7.97 -12.83
N LEU A 18 2.61 7.63 -12.71
CA LEU A 18 3.61 7.79 -13.77
C LEU A 18 3.65 9.19 -14.41
N GLY A 19 3.33 10.23 -13.65
CA GLY A 19 3.38 11.63 -14.08
C GLY A 19 2.03 12.25 -14.43
N GLU A 20 0.98 11.45 -14.62
CA GLU A 20 -0.34 11.91 -15.05
C GLU A 20 -1.37 11.80 -13.93
N TYR A 21 -2.34 12.72 -13.88
CA TYR A 21 -3.44 12.68 -12.92
C TYR A 21 -4.64 11.94 -13.51
N HIS A 22 -5.26 11.12 -12.69
CA HIS A 22 -6.46 10.37 -13.01
C HIS A 22 -7.50 10.60 -11.91
N ASP A 23 -8.75 10.78 -12.31
CA ASP A 23 -9.86 10.87 -11.36
C ASP A 23 -10.26 9.46 -10.91
N ILE A 24 -10.43 9.31 -9.60
CA ILE A 24 -10.97 8.13 -8.96
C ILE A 24 -12.27 8.54 -8.27
N VAL A 25 -13.35 7.82 -8.54
CA VAL A 25 -14.69 8.11 -8.03
C VAL A 25 -15.15 6.97 -7.12
N ILE A 26 -15.64 7.32 -5.93
CA ILE A 26 -16.33 6.40 -5.03
C ILE A 26 -17.80 6.81 -5.01
N ASP A 27 -18.69 5.91 -5.42
CA ASP A 27 -20.12 6.03 -5.20
C ASP A 27 -20.50 5.27 -3.93
N TRP A 28 -20.80 6.01 -2.87
CA TRP A 28 -21.10 5.43 -1.56
C TRP A 28 -22.44 4.69 -1.54
N ASN A 29 -23.36 5.03 -2.45
CA ASN A 29 -24.68 4.41 -2.54
C ASN A 29 -24.78 3.37 -3.68
N ASP A 30 -23.66 2.99 -4.31
CA ASP A 30 -23.70 1.98 -5.38
C ASP A 30 -23.88 0.57 -4.81
N ASP A 31 -25.13 0.11 -4.80
CA ASP A 31 -25.56 -1.18 -4.25
C ASP A 31 -25.02 -2.39 -5.04
N LYS A 32 -24.38 -2.20 -6.19
CA LYS A 32 -23.65 -3.26 -6.91
C LYS A 32 -22.52 -3.82 -6.04
N TYR A 33 -21.93 -2.98 -5.20
CA TYR A 33 -20.80 -3.36 -4.36
C TYR A 33 -21.27 -3.56 -2.92
N GLU A 34 -21.29 -4.82 -2.48
CA GLU A 34 -21.31 -5.14 -1.05
C GLU A 34 -20.19 -4.37 -0.35
N TYR A 35 -19.04 -4.30 -1.03
CA TYR A 35 -17.79 -3.81 -0.50
C TYR A 35 -17.28 -2.60 -1.28
N LYS A 36 -17.55 -1.38 -0.78
CA LYS A 36 -17.30 -0.13 -1.53
C LYS A 36 -15.84 0.07 -1.96
N GLN A 37 -14.86 -0.48 -1.23
CA GLN A 37 -13.45 -0.44 -1.63
C GLN A 37 -13.16 -1.16 -2.96
N GLN A 38 -14.04 -2.05 -3.43
CA GLN A 38 -13.88 -2.74 -4.71
C GLN A 38 -13.87 -1.76 -5.89
N GLN A 39 -14.60 -0.64 -5.78
CA GLN A 39 -14.58 0.41 -6.78
C GLN A 39 -13.16 0.96 -7.00
N ILE A 40 -12.34 1.04 -5.94
CA ILE A 40 -10.95 1.47 -6.03
C ILE A 40 -10.12 0.40 -6.75
N PHE A 41 -10.29 -0.89 -6.45
CA PHE A 41 -9.52 -1.96 -7.09
C PHE A 41 -9.80 -2.09 -8.59
N GLU A 42 -11.05 -1.89 -9.01
CA GLU A 42 -11.47 -1.85 -10.42
C GLU A 42 -10.86 -0.65 -11.14
N GLN A 43 -10.92 0.56 -10.56
CA GLN A 43 -10.32 1.73 -11.17
C GLN A 43 -8.79 1.64 -11.23
N LEU A 44 -8.16 1.07 -10.20
CA LEU A 44 -6.72 0.74 -10.23
C LEU A 44 -6.40 -0.34 -11.27
N GLU A 45 -7.32 -1.24 -11.64
CA GLU A 45 -7.13 -2.17 -12.77
C GLU A 45 -7.04 -1.42 -14.08
N SER A 46 -8.02 -0.56 -14.33
CA SER A 46 -8.07 0.28 -15.52
C SER A 46 -6.81 1.15 -15.63
N LEU A 47 -6.41 1.77 -14.52
CA LEU A 47 -5.26 2.67 -14.46
C LEU A 47 -3.92 1.95 -14.69
N THR A 48 -3.70 0.82 -14.02
CA THR A 48 -2.38 0.16 -13.97
C THR A 48 -2.25 -0.99 -14.98
N GLY A 49 -3.37 -1.46 -15.51
CA GLY A 49 -3.48 -2.65 -16.34
C GLY A 49 -3.03 -3.94 -15.65
N ILE A 50 -2.95 -3.96 -14.31
CA ILE A 50 -2.69 -5.17 -13.52
C ILE A 50 -4.04 -5.76 -13.11
N PRO A 51 -4.33 -7.01 -13.48
CA PRO A 51 -5.59 -7.67 -13.14
C PRO A 51 -5.91 -7.63 -11.64
N ILE A 52 -7.18 -7.44 -11.28
CA ILE A 52 -7.65 -7.41 -9.88
C ILE A 52 -7.15 -8.63 -9.11
N LYS A 53 -7.18 -9.83 -9.69
CA LYS A 53 -6.70 -11.08 -9.05
C LYS A 53 -5.27 -11.05 -8.51
N TYR A 54 -4.45 -10.07 -8.91
CA TYR A 54 -3.07 -9.92 -8.42
C TYR A 54 -2.90 -8.76 -7.42
N LYS A 55 -3.94 -7.95 -7.22
CA LYS A 55 -3.95 -6.88 -6.22
C LYS A 55 -4.24 -7.48 -4.86
N LYS A 56 -3.39 -7.18 -3.89
CA LYS A 56 -3.55 -7.63 -2.50
C LYS A 56 -4.36 -6.62 -1.70
N SER A 57 -3.91 -5.37 -1.70
CA SER A 57 -4.49 -4.32 -0.87
C SER A 57 -4.24 -2.93 -1.46
N PHE A 58 -4.98 -1.94 -0.97
CA PHE A 58 -4.52 -0.56 -1.01
C PHE A 58 -4.50 0.03 0.39
N ILE A 59 -3.76 1.10 0.55
CA ILE A 59 -3.60 1.82 1.79
C ILE A 59 -4.06 3.27 1.65
N LEU A 60 -4.77 3.72 2.68
CA LEU A 60 -5.05 5.13 2.96
C LEU A 60 -4.35 5.57 4.24
N TYR A 61 -4.22 6.88 4.38
CA TYR A 61 -3.68 7.51 5.57
C TYR A 61 -4.72 8.47 6.15
N GLU A 62 -4.95 8.39 7.45
CA GLU A 62 -5.81 9.35 8.13
C GLU A 62 -5.08 10.69 8.21
N THR A 63 -5.49 11.65 7.39
CA THR A 63 -4.91 13.00 7.36
C THR A 63 -5.62 13.92 8.35
N ARG A 64 -6.87 13.60 8.73
CA ARG A 64 -7.72 14.39 9.63
C ARG A 64 -8.36 13.52 10.71
N PRO A 65 -7.56 12.90 11.60
CA PRO A 65 -8.07 11.94 12.60
C PRO A 65 -9.08 12.56 13.58
N HIS A 66 -9.03 13.87 13.80
CA HIS A 66 -9.95 14.60 14.67
C HIS A 66 -11.40 14.67 14.14
N LEU A 67 -11.65 14.25 12.89
CA LEU A 67 -12.98 14.26 12.27
C LEU A 67 -13.71 12.91 12.38
N HIS A 68 -13.11 11.91 13.02
CA HIS A 68 -13.71 10.58 13.19
C HIS A 68 -14.88 10.64 14.19
N LYS A 69 -16.08 10.17 13.80
CA LYS A 69 -17.32 10.35 14.58
C LYS A 69 -17.49 9.39 15.77
N ASP A 70 -17.05 8.14 15.64
CA ASP A 70 -17.42 7.06 16.59
C ASP A 70 -16.30 6.54 17.52
N TYR A 71 -15.16 7.24 17.64
CA TYR A 71 -14.06 6.73 18.48
C TYR A 71 -13.93 7.47 19.82
N PRO A 72 -14.09 6.79 20.97
CA PRO A 72 -13.84 7.39 22.26
C PRO A 72 -12.33 7.54 22.48
N ASN A 73 -11.95 8.71 22.98
CA ASN A 73 -10.75 9.00 23.77
C ASN A 73 -9.37 8.73 23.15
N ASP A 74 -8.63 9.82 22.91
CA ASP A 74 -7.28 10.10 23.44
C ASP A 74 -6.09 9.19 23.07
N GLU A 75 -6.30 8.01 22.46
CA GLU A 75 -5.27 7.03 22.08
C GLU A 75 -5.11 6.87 20.55
N ILE A 76 -5.62 7.82 19.75
CA ILE A 76 -5.58 7.78 18.26
C ILE A 76 -4.15 7.90 17.70
N TRP A 77 -3.19 8.27 18.54
CA TRP A 77 -1.78 8.13 18.25
C TRP A 77 -1.32 6.81 18.83
N PHE A 78 -0.90 5.85 17.99
CA PHE A 78 -0.02 4.80 18.50
C PHE A 78 1.23 5.50 19.01
N ARG A 79 1.30 5.78 20.32
CA ARG A 79 2.52 6.24 20.97
C ARG A 79 3.41 5.03 21.16
N LEU A 80 4.35 4.83 20.24
CA LEU A 80 5.58 4.11 20.58
C LEU A 80 6.52 5.15 21.21
N GLY A 81 6.39 5.35 22.52
CA GLY A 81 7.09 6.41 23.24
C GLY A 81 6.49 7.80 23.00
N ASP A 82 7.33 8.79 22.70
CA ASP A 82 6.91 10.19 22.52
C ASP A 82 6.40 10.52 21.10
N GLN A 83 6.37 9.54 20.19
CA GLN A 83 6.02 9.77 18.79
C GLN A 83 4.53 9.58 18.50
N ILE A 84 4.02 10.50 17.67
CA ILE A 84 2.66 10.53 17.14
C ILE A 84 2.67 9.74 15.82
N HIS A 85 2.22 8.49 15.83
CA HIS A 85 2.09 7.70 14.59
C HIS A 85 0.76 7.97 13.89
N ARG A 86 0.85 8.46 12.65
CA ARG A 86 -0.30 8.63 11.75
C ARG A 86 -0.87 7.25 11.38
N ARG A 87 -2.18 7.09 11.49
CA ARG A 87 -2.84 5.80 11.24
C ARG A 87 -2.86 5.48 9.75
N ARG A 88 -2.47 4.24 9.44
CA ARG A 88 -2.45 3.65 8.09
C ARG A 88 -3.59 2.64 8.01
N LEU A 89 -4.57 2.89 7.15
CA LEU A 89 -5.70 2.00 6.93
C LEU A 89 -5.41 1.11 5.72
N SER A 90 -5.54 -0.21 5.91
CA SER A 90 -5.24 -1.19 4.86
C SER A 90 -6.51 -1.91 4.44
N PHE A 91 -6.89 -1.77 3.18
CA PHE A 91 -8.08 -2.40 2.60
C PHE A 91 -7.66 -3.55 1.70
N LEU A 92 -8.15 -4.75 1.99
CA LEU A 92 -7.83 -5.96 1.23
C LEU A 92 -8.79 -6.13 0.04
N ASN A 93 -8.27 -6.69 -1.05
CA ASN A 93 -9.01 -6.95 -2.28
C ASN A 93 -10.00 -8.12 -2.16
N ASN A 94 -9.74 -9.08 -1.27
CA ASN A 94 -10.68 -10.16 -0.95
C ASN A 94 -10.96 -10.13 0.55
N ARG A 95 -12.23 -9.94 0.96
CA ARG A 95 -12.65 -9.94 2.37
C ARG A 95 -12.73 -11.40 2.88
N HIS A 96 -12.54 -11.75 4.15
CA HIS A 96 -12.23 -11.02 5.38
C HIS A 96 -10.72 -10.87 5.61
N SER A 97 -10.34 -9.89 6.44
CA SER A 97 -9.06 -9.99 7.14
C SER A 97 -9.05 -11.33 7.88
N PRO A 98 -8.02 -12.19 7.71
CA PRO A 98 -7.88 -13.38 8.55
C PRO A 98 -7.62 -13.00 10.02
N PHE A 99 -7.38 -11.71 10.29
CA PHE A 99 -7.20 -11.17 11.63
C PHE A 99 -8.49 -10.45 12.07
N ASN A 100 -9.22 -11.06 13.00
CA ASN A 100 -10.28 -10.42 13.80
C ASN A 100 -9.68 -9.40 14.81
N ASP A 101 -8.59 -8.72 14.48
CA ASP A 101 -8.04 -7.67 15.35
C ASP A 101 -8.76 -6.35 15.08
N PHE A 102 -9.74 -6.06 15.92
CA PHE A 102 -10.58 -4.86 15.89
C PHE A 102 -9.77 -3.55 15.87
N ARG A 103 -8.51 -3.55 16.34
CA ARG A 103 -7.67 -2.34 16.39
C ARG A 103 -7.27 -1.80 15.02
N PHE A 104 -7.25 -2.66 14.01
CA PHE A 104 -6.86 -2.33 12.63
C PHE A 104 -8.01 -2.44 11.63
N HIS A 105 -9.21 -2.80 12.11
CA HIS A 105 -10.41 -2.86 11.29
C HIS A 105 -11.05 -1.49 11.20
N CYS A 106 -11.01 -0.91 10.00
CA CYS A 106 -11.82 0.23 9.61
C CYS A 106 -12.59 -0.19 8.35
N ASP A 107 -13.91 -0.12 8.41
CA ASP A 107 -14.74 -0.42 7.26
C ASP A 107 -14.66 0.72 6.25
N PHE A 108 -14.55 0.36 4.96
CA PHE A 108 -14.49 1.33 3.88
C PHE A 108 -15.90 1.86 3.58
N GLU A 109 -16.37 2.70 4.48
CA GLU A 109 -17.69 3.33 4.45
C GLU A 109 -17.54 4.84 4.51
N LYS A 110 -18.54 5.56 4.01
CA LYS A 110 -18.46 7.01 3.85
C LYS A 110 -18.09 7.70 5.15
N ASP A 111 -18.77 7.37 6.25
CA ASP A 111 -18.57 8.03 7.55
C ASP A 111 -17.17 7.80 8.16
N ASN A 112 -16.47 6.72 7.78
CA ASN A 112 -15.13 6.41 8.27
C ASN A 112 -14.01 6.97 7.37
N ILE A 113 -14.28 7.13 6.07
CA ILE A 113 -13.27 7.43 5.06
C ILE A 113 -13.37 8.88 4.58
N HIS A 114 -14.59 9.35 4.31
CA HIS A 114 -14.83 10.72 3.88
C HIS A 114 -14.45 11.69 4.99
N ASP A 115 -13.86 12.82 4.60
CA ASP A 115 -13.30 13.87 5.48
C ASP A 115 -12.07 13.42 6.29
N VAL A 116 -12.02 12.18 6.80
CA VAL A 116 -10.91 11.64 7.61
C VAL A 116 -9.68 11.29 6.76
N CYS A 117 -9.90 10.56 5.68
CA CYS A 117 -8.84 10.06 4.79
C CYS A 117 -8.85 10.71 3.41
N ILE A 118 -10.06 10.97 2.88
CA ILE A 118 -10.26 11.49 1.53
C ILE A 118 -11.27 12.63 1.57
N LEU A 119 -10.91 13.76 0.97
CA LEU A 119 -11.83 14.83 0.58
C LEU A 119 -12.08 14.84 -0.93
N ASP A 120 -13.22 15.40 -1.32
CA ASP A 120 -13.49 15.69 -2.73
C ASP A 120 -12.44 16.65 -3.30
N GLY A 121 -11.92 16.31 -4.48
CA GLY A 121 -10.83 17.01 -5.15
C GLY A 121 -9.43 16.81 -4.56
N GLU A 122 -9.29 16.03 -3.49
CA GLU A 122 -7.98 15.77 -2.87
C GLU A 122 -7.02 15.03 -3.81
N ARG A 123 -5.72 15.27 -3.66
CA ARG A 123 -4.68 14.76 -4.56
C ARG A 123 -3.76 13.80 -3.85
N PHE A 124 -3.49 12.68 -4.50
CA PHE A 124 -2.62 11.62 -4.01
C PHE A 124 -1.60 11.23 -5.06
N GLN A 125 -0.43 10.79 -4.61
CA GLN A 125 0.54 10.06 -5.39
C GLN A 125 0.27 8.56 -5.25
N LEU A 126 0.19 7.83 -6.37
CA LEU A 126 0.09 6.37 -6.34
C LEU A 126 1.46 5.75 -6.13
N SER A 127 1.72 5.27 -4.93
CA SER A 127 2.86 4.40 -4.65
C SER A 127 2.44 2.94 -4.80
N PHE A 128 3.40 2.07 -5.12
CA PHE A 128 3.16 0.64 -5.26
C PHE A 128 4.32 -0.16 -4.71
N GLN A 129 4.00 -1.31 -4.13
CA GLN A 129 4.96 -2.26 -3.57
C GLN A 129 4.49 -3.69 -3.85
N ILE A 130 5.44 -4.59 -4.04
CA ILE A 130 5.13 -6.02 -4.18
C ILE A 130 5.53 -6.78 -2.92
N ARG A 131 4.71 -7.77 -2.57
CA ARG A 131 5.00 -8.71 -1.49
C ARG A 131 4.48 -10.08 -1.88
N TYR A 132 5.14 -11.11 -1.39
CA TYR A 132 4.53 -12.44 -1.43
C TYR A 132 3.38 -12.46 -0.43
N ASP A 133 2.21 -12.80 -0.92
CA ASP A 133 1.01 -12.95 -0.12
C ASP A 133 0.75 -14.44 0.13
N SER A 134 1.07 -14.87 1.33
CA SER A 134 0.93 -16.26 1.77
C SER A 134 -0.51 -16.67 2.07
N MET A 135 -1.36 -15.70 2.36
CA MET A 135 -2.69 -15.95 2.89
C MET A 135 -3.73 -16.12 1.77
N SER A 136 -3.87 -15.12 0.90
CA SER A 136 -4.97 -15.07 -0.06
C SER A 136 -4.52 -15.46 -1.47
N LEU A 137 -3.42 -14.88 -1.95
CA LEU A 137 -2.99 -15.06 -3.34
C LEU A 137 -2.06 -16.25 -3.52
N LYS A 138 -1.32 -16.66 -2.48
CA LYS A 138 -0.24 -17.67 -2.50
C LYS A 138 0.78 -17.40 -3.61
N ARG A 139 1.13 -16.13 -3.81
CA ARG A 139 2.02 -15.63 -4.87
C ARG A 139 2.46 -14.20 -4.55
N ILE A 140 3.34 -13.65 -5.38
CA ILE A 140 3.66 -12.22 -5.40
C ILE A 140 2.41 -11.44 -5.84
N GLY A 141 1.92 -10.59 -4.96
CA GLY A 141 0.86 -9.63 -5.23
C GLY A 141 1.38 -8.20 -5.18
N ILE A 142 0.58 -7.28 -5.69
CA ILE A 142 0.84 -5.84 -5.61
C ILE A 142 -0.09 -5.17 -4.59
N SER A 143 0.48 -4.28 -3.79
CA SER A 143 -0.26 -3.36 -2.94
C SER A 143 0.00 -1.93 -3.38
N TYR A 144 -1.02 -1.09 -3.24
CA TYR A 144 -0.93 0.33 -3.55
C TYR A 144 -0.98 1.15 -2.27
N ASP A 145 -0.30 2.29 -2.25
CA ASP A 145 -0.44 3.28 -1.19
C ASP A 145 -0.86 4.59 -1.86
N LEU A 146 -2.00 5.15 -1.42
CA LEU A 146 -2.47 6.46 -1.85
C LEU A 146 -1.87 7.49 -0.90
N VAL A 147 -0.72 8.04 -1.29
CA VAL A 147 0.05 8.96 -0.44
C VAL A 147 -0.44 10.39 -0.71
N PRO A 148 -0.92 11.15 0.30
CA PRO A 148 -1.33 12.53 0.09
C PRO A 148 -0.23 13.34 -0.61
N GLU A 149 -0.58 14.11 -1.63
CA GLU A 149 0.39 14.88 -2.41
C GLU A 149 1.15 15.90 -1.55
N THR A 150 0.49 16.43 -0.52
CA THR A 150 1.09 17.34 0.47
C THR A 150 2.19 16.70 1.31
N TRP A 151 2.33 15.37 1.28
CA TRP A 151 3.37 14.63 2.01
C TRP A 151 4.54 14.22 1.13
N VAL A 152 4.48 14.55 -0.16
CA VAL A 152 5.52 14.22 -1.11
C VAL A 152 6.35 15.46 -1.39
N GLU A 153 7.53 15.48 -0.79
CA GLU A 153 8.54 16.49 -1.05
C GLU A 153 9.27 16.18 -2.36
N GLU A 154 9.34 17.17 -3.24
CA GLU A 154 10.07 17.05 -4.50
C GLU A 154 11.56 16.79 -4.23
N GLY A 155 12.14 15.82 -4.95
CA GLY A 155 13.56 15.50 -4.78
C GLY A 155 13.85 14.51 -3.64
N VAL A 156 12.91 14.28 -2.73
CA VAL A 156 13.11 13.47 -1.52
C VAL A 156 12.39 12.13 -1.62
N CYS A 157 13.07 11.07 -1.22
CA CYS A 157 12.47 9.74 -1.09
C CYS A 157 12.20 9.43 0.37
N SER A 158 10.98 8.94 0.62
CA SER A 158 10.51 8.52 1.93
C SER A 158 10.17 7.03 1.92
N ARG A 159 9.84 6.51 3.11
CA ARG A 159 9.31 5.15 3.26
C ARG A 159 8.02 4.91 2.47
N MET A 160 7.21 5.96 2.26
CA MET A 160 5.89 5.86 1.62
C MET A 160 5.95 6.08 0.11
N PHE A 161 6.84 6.97 -0.34
CA PHE A 161 6.92 7.37 -1.74
C PHE A 161 8.35 7.73 -2.14
N CYS A 162 8.74 7.32 -3.34
CA CYS A 162 9.96 7.79 -3.97
C CYS A 162 9.78 7.97 -5.47
N GLN A 163 10.09 9.15 -5.97
CA GLN A 163 10.01 9.49 -7.39
C GLN A 163 10.81 8.53 -8.31
N HIS A 164 11.91 7.95 -7.81
CA HIS A 164 12.76 7.06 -8.62
C HIS A 164 12.11 5.70 -8.92
N THR A 165 11.15 5.26 -8.10
CA THR A 165 10.36 4.05 -8.40
C THR A 165 9.14 4.35 -9.28
N GLN A 166 8.77 5.63 -9.44
CA GLN A 166 7.63 6.08 -10.24
C GLN A 166 7.97 6.24 -11.73
N THR A 167 8.66 5.26 -12.30
CA THR A 167 8.98 5.24 -13.73
C THR A 167 8.25 4.11 -14.44
N LYS A 168 7.88 4.33 -15.71
CA LYS A 168 7.21 3.33 -16.53
C LYS A 168 8.02 2.03 -16.64
N SER A 169 9.35 2.14 -16.76
CA SER A 169 10.25 0.98 -16.82
C SER A 169 10.21 0.17 -15.52
N TYR A 170 10.33 0.83 -14.36
CA TYR A 170 10.25 0.14 -13.06
C TYR A 170 8.88 -0.51 -12.85
N PHE A 171 7.80 0.23 -13.13
CA PHE A 171 6.44 -0.30 -13.03
C PHE A 171 6.18 -1.50 -13.96
N ASN A 172 6.66 -1.45 -15.21
CA ASN A 172 6.54 -2.58 -16.13
C ASN A 172 7.23 -3.82 -15.59
N ARG A 173 8.40 -3.67 -14.96
CA ARG A 173 9.11 -4.79 -14.33
C ARG A 173 8.32 -5.38 -13.16
N ILE A 174 7.70 -4.53 -12.34
CA ILE A 174 6.78 -4.96 -11.28
C ILE A 174 5.60 -5.74 -11.87
N LYS A 175 4.98 -5.20 -12.92
CA LYS A 175 3.86 -5.85 -13.61
C LYS A 175 4.25 -7.23 -14.12
N GLU A 176 5.38 -7.37 -14.81
CA GLU A 176 5.90 -8.65 -15.28
C GLU A 176 6.04 -9.67 -14.14
N LEU A 177 6.65 -9.27 -13.02
CA LEU A 177 6.87 -10.15 -11.86
C LEU A 177 5.56 -10.65 -11.25
N VAL A 178 4.61 -9.75 -11.06
CA VAL A 178 3.31 -10.05 -10.46
C VAL A 178 2.49 -10.96 -11.37
N THR A 179 2.54 -10.76 -12.69
CA THR A 179 1.78 -11.54 -13.66
C THR A 179 2.46 -12.84 -14.11
N ASN A 180 3.72 -13.09 -13.75
CA ASN A 180 4.46 -14.28 -14.20
C ASN A 180 4.07 -15.52 -13.40
N ASP A 181 3.13 -16.32 -13.92
CA ASP A 181 2.62 -17.51 -13.24
C ASP A 181 3.69 -18.59 -13.03
N GLY A 182 4.62 -18.77 -13.98
CA GLY A 182 5.69 -19.77 -13.87
C GLY A 182 6.70 -19.45 -12.76
N LEU A 183 7.13 -18.19 -12.67
CA LEU A 183 8.01 -17.72 -11.60
C LEU A 183 7.30 -17.79 -10.24
N ASN A 184 6.06 -17.32 -10.19
CA ASN A 184 5.27 -17.34 -8.96
C ASN A 184 5.06 -18.77 -8.46
N SER A 185 4.76 -19.72 -9.34
CA SER A 185 4.64 -21.14 -8.98
C SER A 185 5.93 -21.69 -8.35
N GLN A 186 7.09 -21.40 -8.95
CA GLN A 186 8.38 -21.83 -8.41
C GLN A 186 8.70 -21.18 -7.05
N ILE A 187 8.44 -19.89 -6.89
CA ILE A 187 8.62 -19.17 -5.63
C ILE A 187 7.68 -19.73 -4.56
N SER A 188 6.40 -19.92 -4.88
CA SER A 188 5.39 -20.44 -3.95
C SER A 188 5.72 -21.85 -3.49
N HIS A 189 6.15 -22.73 -4.40
CA HIS A 189 6.54 -24.10 -4.05
C HIS A 189 7.68 -24.16 -3.02
N ARG A 190 8.59 -23.17 -3.04
CA ARG A 190 9.70 -23.10 -2.08
C ARG A 190 9.34 -22.40 -0.78
N ILE A 191 8.41 -21.46 -0.82
CA ILE A 191 8.00 -20.70 0.36
C ILE A 191 7.01 -21.50 1.22
N GLN A 192 6.07 -22.23 0.61
CA GLN A 192 5.02 -22.97 1.34
C GLN A 192 5.58 -23.92 2.44
N PRO A 193 6.60 -24.76 2.19
CA PRO A 193 7.16 -25.61 3.23
C PRO A 193 7.77 -24.83 4.39
N ILE A 194 8.37 -23.67 4.10
CA ILE A 194 8.99 -22.80 5.12
C ILE A 194 7.92 -22.18 6.00
N GLU A 195 6.82 -21.70 5.40
CA GLU A 195 5.68 -21.15 6.12
C GLU A 195 5.04 -22.19 7.04
N GLU A 196 4.90 -23.42 6.58
CA GLU A 196 4.41 -24.53 7.40
C GLU A 196 5.32 -24.76 8.61
N ILE A 197 6.64 -24.87 8.42
CA ILE A 197 7.60 -25.06 9.53
C ILE A 197 7.51 -23.89 10.53
N VAL A 198 7.50 -22.65 10.05
CA VAL A 198 7.44 -21.45 10.90
C VAL A 198 6.13 -21.40 11.70
N ARG A 199 5.00 -21.74 11.08
CA ARG A 199 3.69 -21.73 11.77
C ARG A 199 3.64 -22.74 12.92
N HIS A 200 4.39 -23.84 12.84
CA HIS A 200 4.46 -24.84 13.91
C HIS A 200 5.51 -24.51 14.99
N ASN A 201 6.60 -23.85 14.61
CA ASN A 201 7.75 -23.63 15.52
C ASN A 201 7.84 -22.21 16.10
N GLY A 202 7.02 -21.26 15.63
CA GLY A 202 7.00 -19.88 16.12
C GLY A 202 8.23 -19.04 15.75
N ASP A 203 8.99 -19.46 14.75
CA ASP A 203 10.30 -18.86 14.43
C ASP A 203 10.18 -17.57 13.60
N ILE A 204 10.93 -16.53 13.99
CA ILE A 204 10.82 -15.15 13.48
C ILE A 204 11.60 -14.96 12.17
N HIS A 205 12.33 -15.99 11.69
CA HIS A 205 13.22 -15.88 10.54
C HIS A 205 12.57 -16.01 9.14
N LEU A 206 11.24 -16.13 9.03
CA LEU A 206 10.54 -16.30 7.74
C LEU A 206 10.95 -15.28 6.67
N PHE A 207 11.04 -13.99 7.04
CA PHE A 207 11.43 -12.93 6.12
C PHE A 207 12.87 -13.07 5.59
N MET A 208 13.78 -13.61 6.41
CA MET A 208 15.17 -13.83 6.02
C MET A 208 15.28 -14.99 5.02
N GLU A 209 14.54 -16.08 5.26
CA GLU A 209 14.50 -17.25 4.37
C GLU A 209 13.83 -16.93 3.03
N MET A 210 12.68 -16.25 3.03
CA MET A 210 12.07 -15.72 1.80
C MET A 210 13.05 -14.81 1.05
N GLY A 211 13.81 -14.00 1.78
CA GLY A 211 14.85 -13.15 1.22
C GLY A 211 15.97 -13.92 0.49
N LYS A 212 16.31 -15.15 0.92
CA LYS A 212 17.26 -16.02 0.19
C LYS A 212 16.66 -16.50 -1.13
N ILE A 213 15.41 -16.97 -1.09
CA ILE A 213 14.67 -17.40 -2.29
C ILE A 213 14.61 -16.27 -3.32
N TYR A 214 14.24 -15.05 -2.89
CA TYR A 214 14.17 -13.90 -3.80
C TYR A 214 15.53 -13.54 -4.43
N ARG A 215 16.65 -13.78 -3.74
CA ARG A 215 17.98 -13.55 -4.31
C ARG A 215 18.32 -14.57 -5.39
N GLU A 216 17.97 -15.84 -5.18
CA GLU A 216 18.20 -16.89 -6.17
C GLU A 216 17.43 -16.64 -7.47
N PHE A 217 16.23 -16.04 -7.40
CA PHE A 217 15.47 -15.60 -8.57
C PHE A 217 15.85 -14.19 -9.05
N ASN A 218 16.80 -13.51 -8.42
CA ASN A 218 17.20 -12.12 -8.71
C ASN A 218 16.02 -11.13 -8.74
N VAL A 219 15.10 -11.26 -7.77
CA VAL A 219 13.92 -10.39 -7.62
C VAL A 219 13.91 -9.59 -6.33
N GLN A 220 14.83 -9.84 -5.38
CA GLN A 220 14.84 -9.21 -4.06
C GLN A 220 14.80 -7.67 -4.09
N GLN A 221 15.44 -7.05 -5.09
CA GLN A 221 15.49 -5.60 -5.29
C GLN A 221 14.12 -4.95 -5.49
N PHE A 222 13.11 -5.72 -5.89
CA PHE A 222 11.75 -5.22 -6.12
C PHE A 222 10.84 -5.35 -4.88
N PHE A 223 11.21 -6.21 -3.91
CA PHE A 223 10.44 -6.44 -2.68
C PHE A 223 10.79 -5.47 -1.56
N LYS A 224 11.90 -4.77 -1.71
CA LYS A 224 12.41 -3.83 -0.74
C LYS A 224 12.44 -2.49 -1.44
N ASN A 225 11.70 -1.51 -0.91
CA ASN A 225 11.69 -0.13 -1.40
C ASN A 225 13.05 0.51 -1.09
N TYR A 226 14.09 0.08 -1.79
CA TYR A 226 15.45 0.52 -1.59
C TYR A 226 15.70 1.80 -2.35
N CYS A 227 15.11 2.87 -1.84
CA CYS A 227 15.67 4.19 -2.08
C CYS A 227 16.70 4.55 -0.99
N HIS A 228 17.01 3.58 -0.11
CA HIS A 228 18.02 3.68 0.93
C HIS A 228 18.90 2.42 0.95
N LEU A 229 20.22 2.65 1.01
CA LEU A 229 21.24 1.61 1.23
C LEU A 229 21.42 1.23 2.69
N ASN A 230 20.66 1.82 3.62
CA ASN A 230 20.72 1.44 5.01
C ASN A 230 19.50 0.62 5.40
N ASN A 231 19.81 -0.53 5.98
CA ASN A 231 18.90 -1.41 6.69
C ASN A 231 17.96 -0.59 7.58
N TRP A 232 16.68 -0.51 7.22
CA TRP A 232 15.65 -0.42 8.25
C TRP A 232 15.63 -1.78 8.94
N GLN A 233 16.53 -1.96 9.91
CA GLN A 233 16.19 -2.77 11.06
C GLN A 233 14.94 -2.11 11.63
N SER A 234 13.83 -2.85 11.68
CA SER A 234 12.71 -2.47 12.54
C SER A 234 13.28 -2.15 13.90
N PHE A 235 13.36 -0.88 14.26
CA PHE A 235 13.13 -0.25 15.56
C PHE A 235 13.37 1.24 15.32
N GLY A 236 12.45 2.06 15.79
CA GLY A 236 12.28 3.45 15.34
C GLY A 236 13.58 4.23 15.36
N ASP A 237 13.87 4.89 14.25
CA ASP A 237 14.63 6.13 14.25
C ASP A 237 14.14 6.98 13.07
N GLU A 238 13.68 8.15 13.49
CA GLU A 238 13.65 9.51 12.92
C GLU A 238 13.65 9.73 11.40
N ASP A 239 12.85 10.72 11.02
CA ASP A 239 12.79 11.51 9.79
C ASP A 239 14.07 11.53 8.95
N GLY A 240 14.33 10.43 8.22
CA GLY A 240 15.45 10.33 7.31
C GLY A 240 15.13 10.93 5.95
N ILE A 241 15.29 12.26 5.79
CA ILE A 241 15.56 12.82 4.45
C ILE A 241 16.93 12.26 4.03
N VAL A 242 16.96 11.42 3.00
CA VAL A 242 18.21 10.81 2.51
C VAL A 242 18.48 11.23 1.08
N THR A 243 19.66 11.83 0.89
CA THR A 243 20.22 12.16 -0.43
C THR A 243 20.75 10.88 -1.09
N ILE A 244 20.33 10.62 -2.33
CA ILE A 244 20.69 9.40 -3.08
C ILE A 244 22.09 9.54 -3.69
N ASN A 245 22.93 8.52 -3.51
CA ASN A 245 24.21 8.41 -4.22
C ASN A 245 23.97 8.04 -5.70
N HIS A 246 24.30 8.98 -6.59
CA HIS A 246 24.04 8.92 -8.03
C HIS A 246 24.72 7.74 -8.75
N GLU A 247 25.86 7.23 -8.25
CA GLU A 247 26.58 6.12 -8.89
C GLU A 247 25.87 4.77 -8.74
N GLN A 248 25.14 4.56 -7.64
CA GLN A 248 24.38 3.33 -7.41
C GLN A 248 23.03 3.34 -8.13
N TYR A 249 22.42 4.52 -8.29
CA TYR A 249 21.24 4.72 -9.13
C TYR A 249 21.49 4.29 -10.58
N LEU A 250 22.68 4.58 -11.12
CA LEU A 250 23.05 4.21 -12.49
C LEU A 250 23.17 2.68 -12.70
N ARG A 251 23.42 1.89 -11.65
CA ARG A 251 23.53 0.42 -11.76
C ARG A 251 22.17 -0.29 -11.82
N ILE A 252 21.12 0.33 -11.29
CA ILE A 252 19.74 -0.23 -11.31
C ILE A 252 19.08 -0.04 -12.69
N ARG A 253 19.65 0.84 -13.53
CA ARG A 253 19.17 1.16 -14.88
C ARG A 253 19.73 0.27 -15.99
N GLY A 254 20.56 -0.72 -15.63
CA GLY A 254 21.16 -1.71 -16.56
C GLY A 254 20.17 -2.80 -16.93
#